data_AF-A0A380C811-F1
#
_entry.id   AF-A0A380C811-F1
#
_cell.length_a   1.000
_cell.length_b   1.000
_cell.length_c   1.000
_cell.angle_alpha   90.00
_cell.angle_beta   90.00
_cell.angle_gamma   90.00
#
_symmetry.space_group_name_H-M   'P 1'
#
loop_
_entity.id
_entity.type
_entity.pdbx_description
1 polymer ?
#
loop_
_entity_poly.entity_id
_entity_poly.type
_entity_poly.pdbx_seq_one_letter_code
_entity_poly.pdbx_strand_id
1 'polypeptide(L)'
;MSQFFTILTRSGAAALANGMALGQAVHITSFQVGDGGGAAYEPTLEQLKASTALVNPVYTGAINELKQDPENPARYYIEGVVPVNKGGWTVREVGWFLENGEMFAVTKFPPSYKSIPADGAATELPIRTYLAIGSDANVTLKIDPTVVLATREFVEQKFGLVDVDKHKVAVTTNNALHVFTAYADLQIPNDTGTSFKFMIDDSVDVNAGKCRIVAPVGHKISVKGVLSDIANIKTARVIYTAVKIAGVWKI
;
A
#
# COMPACT_ATOMS: atom_id res chain seq x y z
N MET A 1 -15.57 30.41 3.33
CA MET A 1 -14.37 29.54 3.35
C MET A 1 -14.58 28.47 4.42
N SER A 2 -14.18 27.23 4.17
CA SER A 2 -14.28 26.15 5.15
C SER A 2 -13.43 26.48 6.39
N GLN A 3 -13.93 26.14 7.57
CA GLN A 3 -13.25 26.41 8.86
C GLN A 3 -11.88 25.70 8.97
N PHE A 4 -11.72 24.61 8.22
CA PHE A 4 -10.54 23.77 8.13
C PHE A 4 -10.23 23.50 6.65
N PHE A 5 -8.96 23.54 6.28
CA PHE A 5 -8.54 23.44 4.89
C PHE A 5 -7.06 23.05 4.80
N THR A 6 -6.68 22.47 3.66
CA THR A 6 -5.29 22.23 3.27
C THR A 6 -4.89 23.24 2.23
N ILE A 7 -3.69 23.81 2.38
CA ILE A 7 -3.11 24.74 1.42
C ILE A 7 -1.71 24.31 1.03
N LEU A 8 -1.37 24.55 -0.22
CA LEU A 8 -0.04 24.34 -0.74
C LEU A 8 0.91 25.43 -0.22
N THR A 9 2.10 25.02 0.25
CA THR A 9 3.14 25.98 0.63
C THR A 9 3.84 26.54 -0.60
N ARG A 10 4.67 27.58 -0.42
CA ARG A 10 5.53 28.10 -1.50
C ARG A 10 6.51 27.04 -2.00
N SER A 11 7.09 26.25 -1.09
CA SER A 11 7.97 25.14 -1.45
C SER A 11 7.22 24.05 -2.23
N GLY A 12 6.00 23.69 -1.81
CA GLY A 12 5.17 22.74 -2.54
C GLY A 12 4.77 23.23 -3.92
N ALA A 13 4.42 24.51 -4.06
CA ALA A 13 4.14 25.13 -5.35
C ALA A 13 5.35 25.10 -6.28
N ALA A 14 6.55 25.41 -5.76
CA ALA A 14 7.79 25.33 -6.52
C ALA A 14 8.11 23.88 -6.93
N ALA A 15 7.94 22.91 -6.03
CA ALA A 15 8.16 21.50 -6.33
C ALA A 15 7.22 20.98 -7.42
N LEU A 16 5.94 21.38 -7.39
CA LEU A 16 4.99 21.07 -8.46
C LEU A 16 5.42 21.70 -9.80
N ALA A 17 5.81 22.97 -9.79
CA ALA A 17 6.26 23.67 -10.99
C ALA A 17 7.49 23.00 -11.62
N ASN A 18 8.46 22.61 -10.79
CA ASN A 18 9.65 21.89 -11.21
C ASN A 18 9.31 20.50 -11.75
N GLY A 19 8.43 19.76 -11.07
CA GLY A 19 7.95 18.46 -11.54
C GLY A 19 7.28 18.55 -12.91
N MET A 20 6.47 19.59 -13.15
CA MET A 20 5.87 19.86 -14.47
C MET A 20 6.94 20.12 -15.53
N ALA A 21 7.88 21.01 -15.25
CA ALA A 21 8.92 21.39 -16.20
C ALA A 21 9.83 20.22 -16.59
N LEU A 22 10.09 19.30 -15.66
CA LEU A 22 10.97 18.14 -15.86
C LEU A 22 10.22 16.86 -16.26
N GLY A 23 8.88 16.87 -16.28
CA GLY A 23 8.07 15.67 -16.49
C GLY A 23 8.25 14.60 -15.39
N GLN A 24 8.61 15.02 -14.17
CA GLN A 24 8.85 14.15 -13.03
C GLN A 24 7.67 14.14 -12.07
N ALA A 25 7.43 12.98 -11.47
CA ALA A 25 6.43 12.86 -10.41
C ALA A 25 6.95 13.51 -9.12
N VAL A 26 6.04 14.16 -8.38
CA VAL A 26 6.36 14.70 -7.05
C VAL A 26 5.99 13.64 -6.01
N HIS A 27 6.97 13.28 -5.19
CA HIS A 27 6.87 12.20 -4.21
C HIS A 27 6.64 12.78 -2.81
N ILE A 28 5.44 12.56 -2.27
CA ILE A 28 5.11 12.89 -0.88
C ILE A 28 5.32 11.62 -0.05
N THR A 29 6.16 11.69 0.97
CA THR A 29 6.64 10.49 1.70
C THR A 29 6.15 10.42 3.14
N SER A 30 6.02 11.56 3.78
CA SER A 30 5.75 11.64 5.21
C SER A 30 4.79 12.76 5.57
N PHE A 31 4.23 12.66 6.77
CA PHE A 31 3.42 13.69 7.36
C PHE A 31 3.86 13.94 8.80
N GLN A 32 3.64 15.16 9.26
CA GLN A 32 3.78 15.52 10.66
C GLN A 32 2.45 16.02 11.18
N VAL A 33 2.23 15.80 12.47
CA VAL A 33 1.11 16.35 13.21
C VAL A 33 1.64 17.28 14.27
N GLY A 34 1.01 18.44 14.42
CA GLY A 34 1.32 19.41 15.44
C GLY A 34 0.13 19.78 16.29
N ASP A 35 0.41 20.18 17.53
CA ASP A 35 -0.61 20.64 18.48
C ASP A 35 -0.78 22.17 18.47
N GLY A 36 -0.07 22.89 17.60
CA GLY A 36 -0.12 24.34 17.49
C GLY A 36 0.45 25.09 18.70
N GLY A 37 1.26 24.44 19.54
CA GLY A 37 1.83 25.03 20.75
C GLY A 37 0.85 25.06 21.94
N GLY A 38 -0.19 24.22 21.92
CA GLY A 38 -1.16 24.08 23.00
C GLY A 38 -2.24 25.18 23.08
N ALA A 39 -2.19 26.19 22.21
CA ALA A 39 -3.13 27.32 22.17
C ALA A 39 -4.11 27.25 20.98
N ALA A 40 -4.96 28.26 20.85
CA ALA A 40 -5.83 28.42 19.69
C ALA A 40 -4.99 28.60 18.42
N TYR A 41 -5.23 27.75 17.41
CA TYR A 41 -4.49 27.74 16.16
C TYR A 41 -5.28 28.45 15.06
N GLU A 42 -5.00 29.74 14.87
CA GLU A 42 -5.67 30.62 13.89
C GLU A 42 -4.65 31.31 12.96
N PRO A 43 -3.92 30.56 12.12
CA PRO A 43 -2.98 31.14 11.18
C PRO A 43 -3.68 31.80 9.99
N THR A 44 -3.09 32.86 9.46
CA THR A 44 -3.51 33.46 8.19
C THR A 44 -3.10 32.59 6.99
N LEU A 45 -3.78 32.77 5.86
CA LEU A 45 -3.44 32.07 4.61
C LEU A 45 -1.99 32.33 4.16
N GLU A 46 -1.51 33.57 4.30
CA GLU A 46 -0.14 33.93 3.92
C GLU A 46 0.91 33.30 4.85
N GLN A 47 0.61 33.18 6.15
CA GLN A 47 1.46 32.43 7.07
C GLN A 47 1.55 30.97 6.65
N LEU A 48 0.41 30.30 6.41
CA LEU A 48 0.39 28.90 5.99
C LEU A 48 1.14 28.66 4.67
N LYS A 49 1.00 29.55 3.68
CA LYS A 49 1.75 29.45 2.42
C LYS A 49 3.26 29.58 2.64
N ALA A 50 3.68 30.45 3.54
CA ALA A 50 5.08 30.70 3.83
C ALA A 50 5.70 29.67 4.80
N SER A 51 4.87 28.86 5.47
CA SER A 51 5.35 27.87 6.43
C SER A 51 6.28 26.84 5.76
N THR A 52 7.40 26.58 6.43
CA THR A 52 8.36 25.51 6.07
C THR A 52 8.36 24.38 7.10
N ALA A 53 7.72 24.59 8.25
CA ALA A 53 7.56 23.63 9.34
C ALA A 53 6.25 23.92 10.11
N LEU A 54 5.84 22.97 10.94
CA LEU A 54 4.74 23.12 11.89
C LEU A 54 5.15 23.99 13.08
N VAL A 55 4.18 24.63 13.75
CA VAL A 55 4.44 25.44 14.95
C VAL A 55 5.00 24.58 16.08
N ASN A 56 4.42 23.41 16.31
CA ASN A 56 4.95 22.44 17.27
C ASN A 56 4.65 21.00 16.82
N PRO A 57 5.59 20.34 16.12
CA PRO A 57 5.41 18.96 15.67
C PRO A 57 5.50 17.99 16.87
N VAL A 58 4.47 17.17 17.04
CA VAL A 58 4.34 16.19 18.13
C VAL A 58 4.39 14.74 17.64
N TYR A 59 4.21 14.52 16.33
CA TYR A 59 4.32 13.21 15.71
C TYR A 59 4.77 13.33 14.26
N THR A 60 5.52 12.32 13.79
CA THR A 60 5.90 12.12 12.39
C THR A 60 5.56 10.70 11.99
N GLY A 61 4.96 10.52 10.82
CA GLY A 61 4.61 9.22 10.26
C GLY A 61 4.76 9.19 8.75
N ALA A 62 4.68 7.99 8.17
CA ALA A 62 4.60 7.80 6.73
C ALA A 62 3.18 8.03 6.23
N ILE A 63 3.03 8.45 4.98
CA ILE A 63 1.72 8.57 4.33
C ILE A 63 1.15 7.17 4.10
N ASN A 64 -0.13 7.00 4.40
CA ASN A 64 -0.84 5.76 4.16
C ASN A 64 -1.41 5.70 2.74
N GLU A 65 -2.06 6.78 2.31
CA GLU A 65 -2.78 6.81 1.05
C GLU A 65 -2.71 8.18 0.37
N LEU A 66 -2.65 8.16 -0.96
CA LEU A 66 -2.73 9.31 -1.84
C LEU A 66 -3.47 8.87 -3.09
N LYS A 67 -4.62 9.48 -3.35
CA LYS A 67 -5.48 9.14 -4.47
C LYS A 67 -5.95 10.42 -5.14
N GLN A 68 -5.96 10.43 -6.46
CA GLN A 68 -6.64 11.49 -7.19
C GLN A 68 -8.14 11.35 -6.98
N ASP A 69 -8.82 12.47 -6.73
CA ASP A 69 -10.27 12.49 -6.56
C ASP A 69 -10.93 12.18 -7.93
N PRO A 70 -11.78 11.14 -8.02
CA PRO A 70 -12.40 10.74 -9.28
C PRO A 70 -13.41 11.77 -9.80
N GLU A 71 -14.00 12.58 -8.92
CA GLU A 71 -14.96 13.63 -9.29
C GLU A 71 -14.25 14.95 -9.61
N ASN A 72 -13.05 15.16 -9.08
CA ASN A 72 -12.26 16.36 -9.32
C ASN A 72 -10.76 16.05 -9.52
N PRO A 73 -10.29 15.96 -10.77
CA PRO A 73 -8.88 15.69 -11.07
C PRO A 73 -7.89 16.71 -10.50
N ALA A 74 -8.37 17.92 -10.16
CA ALA A 74 -7.61 18.97 -9.51
C ALA A 74 -7.52 18.78 -7.98
N ARG A 75 -8.01 17.66 -7.44
CA ARG A 75 -7.96 17.34 -6.01
C ARG A 75 -7.35 15.97 -5.79
N TYR A 76 -6.61 15.87 -4.69
CA TYR A 76 -6.03 14.64 -4.22
C TYR A 76 -6.45 14.41 -2.78
N TYR A 77 -6.94 13.21 -2.50
CA TYR A 77 -7.13 12.70 -1.16
C TYR A 77 -5.78 12.23 -0.62
N ILE A 78 -5.42 12.65 0.59
CA ILE A 78 -4.21 12.20 1.28
C ILE A 78 -4.55 11.78 2.71
N GLU A 79 -3.98 10.65 3.13
CA GLU A 79 -4.19 10.06 4.46
C GLU A 79 -2.87 9.72 5.14
N GLY A 80 -2.78 10.06 6.43
CA GLY A 80 -1.80 9.52 7.37
C GLY A 80 -2.48 8.95 8.60
N VAL A 81 -1.83 8.04 9.32
CA VAL A 81 -2.41 7.43 10.54
C VAL A 81 -1.50 7.68 11.74
N VAL A 82 -2.08 8.19 12.83
CA VAL A 82 -1.41 8.26 14.13
C VAL A 82 -1.76 6.99 14.92
N PRO A 83 -0.77 6.13 15.24
CA PRO A 83 -1.02 4.84 15.86
C PRO A 83 -1.52 4.97 17.30
N VAL A 84 -2.06 3.87 17.84
CA VAL A 84 -2.64 3.81 19.19
C VAL A 84 -1.68 4.22 20.31
N ASN A 85 -0.38 3.96 20.15
CA ASN A 85 0.65 4.21 21.17
C ASN A 85 1.22 5.64 21.16
N LYS A 86 0.73 6.51 20.27
CA LYS A 86 1.14 7.92 20.17
C LYS A 86 -0.07 8.81 20.37
N GLY A 87 0.03 9.80 21.26
CA GLY A 87 -1.07 10.68 21.64
C GLY A 87 -0.82 11.40 22.95
N GLY A 88 -1.90 11.81 23.63
CA GLY A 88 -1.85 12.67 24.81
C GLY A 88 -1.83 14.17 24.46
N TRP A 89 -2.16 14.50 23.22
CA TRP A 89 -2.13 15.86 22.67
C TRP A 89 -3.30 16.08 21.72
N THR A 90 -3.63 17.35 21.49
CA THR A 90 -4.72 17.75 20.59
C THR A 90 -4.13 18.19 19.25
N VAL A 91 -4.50 17.50 18.19
CA VAL A 91 -4.11 17.82 16.81
C VAL A 91 -4.71 19.17 16.41
N ARG A 92 -3.92 20.06 15.81
CA ARG A 92 -4.41 21.33 15.23
C ARG A 92 -3.84 21.65 13.86
N GLU A 93 -2.65 21.13 13.58
CA GLU A 93 -1.97 21.34 12.31
C GLU A 93 -1.41 20.02 11.79
N VAL A 94 -1.38 19.89 10.46
CA VAL A 94 -0.78 18.74 9.78
C VAL A 94 0.07 19.24 8.64
N GLY A 95 1.29 18.75 8.54
CA GLY A 95 2.22 19.06 7.45
C GLY A 95 2.43 17.82 6.60
N TRP A 96 2.45 17.99 5.29
CA TRP A 96 2.74 16.94 4.31
C TRP A 96 4.08 17.23 3.67
N PHE A 97 4.98 16.25 3.62
CA PHE A 97 6.40 16.46 3.31
C PHE A 97 6.87 15.60 2.14
N LEU A 98 7.73 16.18 1.32
CA LEU A 98 8.41 15.51 0.23
C LEU A 98 9.58 14.67 0.74
N GLU A 99 10.13 13.82 -0.14
CA GLU A 99 11.31 13.00 0.15
C GLU A 99 12.53 13.81 0.62
N ASN A 100 12.71 15.02 0.07
CA ASN A 100 13.79 15.93 0.44
C ASN A 100 13.56 16.68 1.77
N GLY A 101 12.45 16.39 2.48
CA GLY A 101 12.08 17.03 3.74
C GLY A 101 11.41 18.38 3.61
N GLU A 102 11.14 18.86 2.40
CA GLU A 102 10.39 20.12 2.20
C GLU A 102 8.91 19.93 2.53
N MET A 103 8.34 20.88 3.27
CA MET A 103 6.90 20.89 3.53
C MET A 103 6.16 21.28 2.25
N PHE A 104 5.40 20.34 1.71
CA PHE A 104 4.64 20.47 0.49
C PHE A 104 3.31 21.20 0.70
N ALA A 105 2.58 20.80 1.73
CA ALA A 105 1.28 21.36 2.06
C ALA A 105 1.08 21.37 3.57
N VAL A 106 0.24 22.29 4.04
CA VAL A 106 -0.13 22.41 5.44
C VAL A 106 -1.64 22.46 5.58
N THR A 107 -2.17 21.76 6.57
CA THR A 107 -3.59 21.68 6.89
C THR A 107 -3.86 22.37 8.22
N LYS A 108 -4.82 23.29 8.23
CA LYS A 108 -5.50 23.70 9.46
C LYS A 108 -6.51 22.61 9.81
N PHE A 109 -6.21 21.80 10.81
CA PHE A 109 -6.97 20.60 11.16
C PHE A 109 -7.94 20.89 12.31
N PRO A 110 -9.15 20.29 12.33
CA PRO A 110 -10.08 20.42 13.45
C PRO A 110 -9.45 19.94 14.76
N PRO A 111 -9.49 20.72 15.84
CA PRO A 111 -8.98 20.32 17.14
C PRO A 111 -9.48 18.93 17.55
N SER A 112 -8.59 17.95 17.56
CA SER A 112 -8.93 16.55 17.78
C SER A 112 -8.00 15.93 18.81
N TYR A 113 -8.54 15.51 19.95
CA TYR A 113 -7.75 14.86 21.00
C TYR A 113 -7.39 13.43 20.59
N LYS A 114 -6.11 13.09 20.68
CA LYS A 114 -5.61 11.73 20.42
C LYS A 114 -5.39 11.00 21.75
N SER A 115 -6.33 10.13 22.13
CA SER A 115 -6.21 9.32 23.34
C SER A 115 -5.09 8.28 23.26
N ILE A 116 -4.54 7.94 24.42
CA ILE A 116 -3.53 6.88 24.62
C ILE A 116 -4.02 5.83 25.61
N PRO A 117 -3.45 4.60 25.62
CA PRO A 117 -3.86 3.56 26.57
C PRO A 117 -3.85 3.98 28.05
N ALA A 118 -2.97 4.91 28.43
CA ALA A 118 -2.91 5.47 29.79
C ALA A 118 -4.18 6.25 30.19
N ASP A 119 -4.94 6.77 29.21
CA ASP A 119 -6.21 7.46 29.43
C ASP A 119 -7.38 6.45 29.62
N GLY A 120 -7.10 5.15 29.61
CA GLY A 120 -8.11 4.08 29.66
C GLY A 120 -8.79 3.79 28.32
N ALA A 121 -8.41 4.49 27.25
CA ALA A 121 -8.91 4.27 25.90
C ALA A 121 -7.81 4.54 24.86
N ALA A 122 -7.61 3.63 23.92
CA ALA A 122 -6.64 3.78 22.85
C ALA A 122 -7.36 3.70 21.50
N THR A 123 -7.23 4.75 20.70
CA THR A 123 -7.79 4.81 19.35
C THR A 123 -6.72 5.18 18.35
N GLU A 124 -6.79 4.64 17.15
CA GLU A 124 -6.03 5.19 16.01
C GLU A 124 -6.70 6.47 15.55
N LEU A 125 -5.91 7.45 15.09
CA LEU A 125 -6.46 8.66 14.52
C LEU A 125 -6.02 8.77 13.05
N PRO A 126 -6.93 8.51 12.11
CA PRO A 126 -6.69 8.80 10.71
C PRO A 126 -6.75 10.31 10.47
N ILE A 127 -5.73 10.83 9.82
CA ILE A 127 -5.63 12.21 9.37
C ILE A 127 -5.94 12.24 7.87
N ARG A 128 -7.16 12.67 7.54
CA ARG A 128 -7.72 12.63 6.18
C ARG A 128 -7.92 14.05 5.67
N THR A 129 -7.30 14.40 4.56
CA THR A 129 -7.45 15.75 4.00
C THR A 129 -7.53 15.72 2.48
N TYR A 130 -8.15 16.75 1.91
CA TYR A 130 -8.14 16.99 0.47
C TYR A 130 -7.16 18.11 0.16
N LEU A 131 -6.22 17.82 -0.73
CA LEU A 131 -5.32 18.78 -1.31
C LEU A 131 -5.86 19.23 -2.66
N ALA A 132 -6.09 20.53 -2.82
CA ALA A 132 -6.41 21.10 -4.13
C ALA A 132 -5.11 21.54 -4.84
N ILE A 133 -4.94 21.08 -6.07
CA ILE A 133 -3.83 21.40 -6.96
C ILE A 133 -4.44 22.07 -8.18
N GLY A 134 -3.90 23.18 -8.66
CA GLY A 134 -4.49 23.91 -9.79
C GLY A 134 -4.77 23.00 -11.00
N SER A 135 -5.90 23.20 -11.66
CA SER A 135 -6.41 22.38 -12.77
C SER A 135 -5.53 22.35 -14.03
N ASP A 136 -4.55 23.24 -14.13
CA ASP A 136 -3.63 23.33 -15.27
C ASP A 136 -2.37 22.45 -15.12
N ALA A 137 -2.25 21.73 -14.00
CA ALA A 137 -1.10 20.91 -13.70
C ALA A 137 -1.32 19.47 -14.17
N ASN A 138 -0.72 19.09 -15.30
CA ASN A 138 -0.52 17.69 -15.72
C ASN A 138 0.51 16.98 -14.80
N VAL A 139 0.39 17.14 -13.49
CA VAL A 139 1.33 16.60 -12.51
C VAL A 139 0.81 15.30 -11.96
N THR A 140 1.65 14.27 -12.05
CA THR A 140 1.42 13.01 -11.34
C THR A 140 2.01 13.12 -9.94
N LEU A 141 1.16 13.16 -8.92
CA LEU A 141 1.60 12.95 -7.54
C LEU A 141 1.71 11.45 -7.23
N LYS A 142 2.77 11.05 -6.52
CA LYS A 142 2.97 9.66 -6.08
C LYS A 142 3.36 9.61 -4.60
N ILE A 143 3.06 8.46 -3.99
CA ILE A 143 3.64 8.08 -2.69
C ILE A 143 4.87 7.24 -2.96
N ASP A 144 5.90 7.40 -2.14
CA ASP A 144 6.97 6.43 -2.04
C ASP A 144 6.58 5.30 -1.06
N PRO A 145 6.43 4.04 -1.50
CA PRO A 145 5.91 2.95 -0.67
C PRO A 145 6.91 2.38 0.34
N THR A 146 8.11 2.94 0.51
CA THR A 146 9.19 2.36 1.34
C THR A 146 8.84 2.19 2.83
N VAL A 147 7.84 2.91 3.36
CA VAL A 147 7.46 2.86 4.79
C VAL A 147 5.94 2.92 5.05
N VAL A 148 5.11 2.58 4.06
CA VAL A 148 3.64 2.66 4.20
C VAL A 148 3.14 1.62 5.19
N LEU A 149 2.45 2.07 6.25
CA LEU A 149 1.67 1.20 7.14
C LEU A 149 0.45 0.74 6.36
N ALA A 150 0.60 -0.26 5.51
CA ALA A 150 -0.48 -0.77 4.69
C ALA A 150 -1.68 -1.14 5.58
N THR A 151 -2.79 -0.41 5.45
CA THR A 151 -4.06 -0.81 6.07
C THR A 151 -4.40 -2.21 5.60
N ARG A 152 -5.08 -2.99 6.43
CA ARG A 152 -5.49 -4.35 6.07
C ARG A 152 -6.24 -4.36 4.72
N GLU A 153 -7.04 -3.33 4.44
CA GLU A 153 -7.73 -3.12 3.16
C GLU A 153 -6.80 -2.84 1.98
N PHE A 154 -5.69 -2.10 2.18
CA PHE A 154 -4.67 -1.89 1.14
C PHE A 154 -3.88 -3.18 0.89
N VAL A 155 -3.55 -3.95 1.93
CA VAL A 155 -2.98 -5.30 1.78
C VAL A 155 -4.00 -6.22 1.11
N GLU A 156 -5.28 -6.15 1.45
CA GLU A 156 -6.36 -6.94 0.85
C GLU A 156 -6.56 -6.60 -0.63
N GLN A 157 -6.51 -5.33 -1.03
CA GLN A 157 -6.63 -4.94 -2.43
C GLN A 157 -5.38 -5.23 -3.26
N LYS A 158 -4.17 -5.04 -2.70
CA LYS A 158 -2.91 -5.26 -3.41
C LYS A 158 -2.45 -6.71 -3.39
N PHE A 159 -2.73 -7.43 -2.32
CA PHE A 159 -2.25 -8.78 -2.06
C PHE A 159 -3.36 -9.82 -1.92
N GLY A 160 -4.65 -9.45 -2.03
CA GLY A 160 -5.79 -10.37 -2.07
C GLY A 160 -5.75 -11.37 -0.94
N LEU A 161 -6.39 -11.12 0.21
CA LEU A 161 -6.45 -12.14 1.26
C LEU A 161 -6.89 -13.48 0.65
N VAL A 162 -5.96 -14.43 0.61
CA VAL A 162 -6.29 -15.83 0.46
C VAL A 162 -6.97 -16.18 1.77
N ASP A 163 -8.30 -16.22 1.75
CA ASP A 163 -9.06 -16.84 2.82
C ASP A 163 -8.64 -18.31 2.86
N VAL A 164 -7.66 -18.63 3.70
CA VAL A 164 -7.22 -20.01 3.92
C VAL A 164 -8.24 -20.66 4.85
N ASP A 165 -9.44 -20.86 4.32
CA ASP A 165 -10.40 -21.77 4.88
C ASP A 165 -9.73 -23.15 4.88
N LYS A 166 -9.68 -23.81 6.05
CA LYS A 166 -8.87 -25.02 6.32
C LYS A 166 -9.26 -26.25 5.48
N HIS A 167 -10.08 -26.08 4.44
CA HIS A 167 -10.58 -27.15 3.57
C HIS A 167 -10.65 -26.77 2.08
N LYS A 168 -10.02 -25.68 1.61
CA LYS A 168 -9.99 -25.36 0.16
C LYS A 168 -8.67 -25.67 -0.52
N VAL A 169 -8.78 -26.53 -1.54
CA VAL A 169 -7.79 -26.88 -2.57
C VAL A 169 -7.42 -25.62 -3.35
N ALA A 170 -6.12 -25.30 -3.39
CA ALA A 170 -5.45 -24.31 -4.25
C ALA A 170 -6.34 -23.13 -4.74
N VAL A 171 -6.31 -22.02 -4.02
CA VAL A 171 -7.05 -20.80 -4.40
C VAL A 171 -6.19 -19.91 -5.31
N THR A 172 -6.75 -19.47 -6.43
CA THR A 172 -6.16 -18.45 -7.33
C THR A 172 -6.85 -17.12 -7.11
N THR A 173 -6.10 -16.01 -7.16
CA THR A 173 -6.63 -14.74 -7.70
C THR A 173 -5.49 -13.94 -8.35
N ASN A 174 -5.70 -13.43 -9.57
CA ASN A 174 -4.91 -12.38 -10.23
C ASN A 174 -3.36 -12.52 -10.17
N ASN A 175 -2.79 -13.54 -10.82
CA ASN A 175 -1.34 -13.68 -11.01
C ASN A 175 -0.53 -13.95 -9.73
N ALA A 176 -1.19 -14.35 -8.64
CA ALA A 176 -0.58 -14.73 -7.37
C ALA A 176 -0.31 -16.25 -7.26
N LEU A 177 0.62 -16.60 -6.37
CA LEU A 177 1.15 -17.95 -6.12
C LEU A 177 0.07 -18.96 -5.69
N HIS A 178 -0.01 -20.13 -6.33
CA HIS A 178 -0.87 -21.22 -5.88
C HIS A 178 -0.25 -21.97 -4.69
N VAL A 179 -1.02 -22.28 -3.64
CA VAL A 179 -0.48 -22.98 -2.47
C VAL A 179 -1.27 -24.25 -2.16
N PHE A 180 -0.58 -25.38 -1.99
CA PHE A 180 -1.15 -26.60 -1.43
C PHE A 180 -1.21 -26.49 0.09
N THR A 181 -2.42 -26.56 0.64
CA THR A 181 -2.71 -26.55 2.08
C THR A 181 -3.17 -27.93 2.58
N ALA A 182 -3.32 -28.90 1.67
CA ALA A 182 -3.60 -30.31 1.91
C ALA A 182 -3.17 -31.15 0.69
N TYR A 183 -3.28 -32.48 0.78
CA TYR A 183 -3.06 -33.37 -0.37
C TYR A 183 -4.09 -33.12 -1.47
N ALA A 184 -3.62 -32.72 -2.63
CA ALA A 184 -4.47 -32.41 -3.77
C ALA A 184 -3.71 -32.52 -5.09
N ASP A 185 -4.51 -32.50 -6.17
CA ASP A 185 -4.04 -32.31 -7.53
C ASP A 185 -4.32 -30.87 -7.94
N LEU A 186 -3.30 -30.18 -8.45
CA LEU A 186 -3.41 -28.85 -9.01
C LEU A 186 -3.25 -28.93 -10.52
N GLN A 187 -4.32 -28.62 -11.26
CA GLN A 187 -4.25 -28.52 -12.70
C GLN A 187 -3.70 -27.16 -13.10
N ILE A 188 -2.69 -27.13 -13.97
CA ILE A 188 -2.25 -25.88 -14.61
C ILE A 188 -3.37 -25.43 -15.55
N PRO A 189 -3.95 -24.22 -15.35
CA PRO A 189 -5.02 -23.72 -16.22
C PRO A 189 -4.57 -23.58 -17.68
N ASN A 190 -5.48 -23.78 -18.63
CA ASN A 190 -5.18 -23.71 -20.07
C ASN A 190 -4.78 -22.29 -20.54
N ASP A 191 -5.20 -21.26 -19.81
CA ASP A 191 -5.07 -19.83 -20.07
C ASP A 191 -3.88 -19.16 -19.33
N THR A 192 -3.05 -19.94 -18.64
CA THR A 192 -1.93 -19.49 -17.79
C THR A 192 -0.77 -18.78 -18.52
N GLY A 193 -0.85 -18.62 -19.84
CA GLY A 193 0.24 -18.05 -20.64
C GLY A 193 1.48 -18.96 -20.65
N THR A 194 2.65 -18.43 -20.28
CA THR A 194 3.96 -19.10 -20.41
C THR A 194 4.55 -19.59 -19.08
N SER A 195 3.99 -19.21 -17.93
CA SER A 195 4.52 -19.61 -16.62
C SER A 195 3.45 -19.73 -15.55
N PHE A 196 3.58 -20.72 -14.67
CA PHE A 196 2.68 -20.99 -13.55
C PHE A 196 3.49 -21.18 -12.27
N LYS A 197 3.12 -20.49 -11.18
CA LYS A 197 3.84 -20.58 -9.90
C LYS A 197 3.00 -21.28 -8.84
N PHE A 198 3.61 -22.19 -8.09
CA PHE A 198 2.96 -22.87 -6.98
C PHE A 198 3.93 -23.22 -5.83
N MET A 199 3.41 -23.53 -4.65
CA MET A 199 4.16 -23.91 -3.45
C MET A 199 3.36 -24.90 -2.61
N ILE A 200 4.02 -25.72 -1.80
CA ILE A 200 3.37 -26.51 -0.73
C ILE A 200 3.63 -25.83 0.61
N ASP A 201 2.57 -25.61 1.40
CA ASP A 201 2.66 -25.05 2.74
C ASP A 201 3.36 -26.00 3.73
N ASP A 202 3.96 -25.44 4.78
CA ASP A 202 4.69 -26.21 5.80
C ASP A 202 3.77 -27.11 6.64
N SER A 203 2.47 -26.84 6.67
CA SER A 203 1.49 -27.68 7.35
C SER A 203 1.19 -29.01 6.64
N VAL A 204 1.65 -29.19 5.39
CA VAL A 204 1.39 -30.41 4.60
C VAL A 204 2.59 -31.35 4.69
N ASP A 205 2.37 -32.55 5.23
CA ASP A 205 3.39 -33.60 5.27
C ASP A 205 3.62 -34.21 3.88
N VAL A 206 4.61 -33.68 3.17
CA VAL A 206 5.01 -34.16 1.84
C VAL A 206 5.47 -35.62 1.77
N ASN A 207 5.68 -36.29 2.92
CA ASN A 207 6.06 -37.69 2.99
C ASN A 207 4.87 -38.63 3.18
N ALA A 208 3.78 -38.16 3.80
CA ALA A 208 2.61 -38.99 4.14
C ALA A 208 1.51 -38.97 3.08
N GLY A 209 1.51 -38.04 2.13
CA GLY A 209 0.56 -38.01 1.02
C GLY A 209 1.09 -37.33 -0.25
N LYS A 210 0.25 -37.24 -1.29
CA LYS A 210 0.68 -36.81 -2.64
C LYS A 210 0.11 -35.43 -2.98
N CYS A 211 0.99 -34.45 -3.09
CA CYS A 211 0.72 -33.19 -3.79
C CYS A 211 1.18 -33.33 -5.23
N ARG A 212 0.25 -33.16 -6.18
CA ARG A 212 0.50 -33.40 -7.60
C ARG A 212 0.16 -32.17 -8.42
N ILE A 213 0.98 -31.90 -9.42
CA ILE A 213 0.70 -30.91 -10.46
C ILE A 213 0.35 -31.65 -11.74
N VAL A 214 -0.76 -31.25 -12.36
CA VAL A 214 -1.36 -31.91 -13.54
C VAL A 214 -1.22 -30.98 -14.74
N ALA A 215 -0.79 -31.55 -15.86
CA ALA A 215 -0.61 -30.83 -17.12
C ALA A 215 -1.96 -30.29 -17.62
N PRO A 216 -1.97 -29.17 -18.36
CA PRO A 216 -3.15 -28.78 -19.12
C PRO A 216 -3.49 -29.88 -20.14
N VAL A 217 -4.76 -29.95 -20.56
CA VAL A 217 -5.20 -30.97 -21.53
C VAL A 217 -4.37 -30.86 -22.81
N GLY A 218 -3.89 -32.00 -23.31
CA GLY A 218 -3.05 -32.06 -24.52
C GLY A 218 -1.59 -31.62 -24.33
N HIS A 219 -1.16 -31.34 -23.09
CA HIS A 219 0.23 -30.98 -22.77
C HIS A 219 0.88 -32.03 -21.87
N LYS A 220 2.21 -31.96 -21.76
CA LYS A 220 3.00 -32.77 -20.81
C LYS A 220 3.77 -31.87 -19.86
N ILE A 221 4.07 -32.40 -18.67
CA ILE A 221 5.01 -31.85 -17.71
C ILE A 221 6.32 -32.64 -17.79
N SER A 222 7.45 -31.94 -17.82
CA SER A 222 8.79 -32.50 -17.73
C SER A 222 9.38 -32.19 -16.35
N VAL A 223 9.74 -33.23 -15.61
CA VAL A 223 10.48 -33.12 -14.34
C VAL A 223 11.78 -33.88 -14.49
N LYS A 224 12.91 -33.17 -14.38
CA LYS A 224 14.26 -33.74 -14.57
C LYS A 224 14.40 -34.56 -15.87
N GLY A 225 13.73 -34.13 -16.95
CA GLY A 225 13.78 -34.77 -18.26
C GLY A 225 12.74 -35.87 -18.51
N VAL A 226 11.99 -36.31 -17.50
CA VAL A 226 10.92 -37.31 -17.66
C VAL A 226 9.60 -36.60 -17.98
N LEU A 227 8.94 -37.01 -19.06
CA LEU A 227 7.63 -36.49 -19.48
C LEU A 227 6.48 -37.28 -18.85
N SER A 228 5.52 -36.58 -18.27
CA SER A 228 4.30 -37.16 -17.69
C SER A 228 3.14 -36.18 -17.76
N ASP A 229 1.91 -36.69 -17.59
CA ASP A 229 0.72 -35.84 -17.42
C ASP A 229 0.62 -35.27 -15.99
N ILE A 230 1.33 -35.89 -15.04
CA ILE A 230 1.27 -35.58 -13.62
C ILE A 230 2.67 -35.63 -13.03
N ALA A 231 3.03 -34.64 -12.20
CA ALA A 231 4.27 -34.61 -11.44
C ALA A 231 4.00 -34.55 -9.94
N ASN A 232 4.72 -35.35 -9.16
CA ASN A 232 4.67 -35.31 -7.69
C ASN A 232 5.64 -34.25 -7.17
N ILE A 233 5.20 -33.44 -6.22
CA ILE A 233 6.01 -32.40 -5.58
C ILE A 233 6.27 -32.84 -4.14
N LYS A 234 7.56 -32.95 -3.78
CA LYS A 234 8.01 -33.57 -2.52
C LYS A 234 8.70 -32.61 -1.56
N THR A 235 8.64 -31.30 -1.81
CA THR A 235 9.30 -30.29 -0.97
C THR A 235 8.29 -29.20 -0.62
N ALA A 236 8.14 -28.93 0.67
CA ALA A 236 7.39 -27.78 1.18
C ALA A 236 8.29 -26.53 1.24
N ARG A 237 7.68 -25.34 1.37
CA ARG A 237 8.37 -24.04 1.48
C ARG A 237 9.23 -23.62 0.27
N VAL A 238 9.07 -24.31 -0.86
CA VAL A 238 9.74 -23.96 -2.12
C VAL A 238 8.70 -23.47 -3.12
N ILE A 239 8.95 -22.29 -3.69
CA ILE A 239 8.17 -21.78 -4.81
C ILE A 239 8.69 -22.45 -6.08
N TYR A 240 7.85 -23.28 -6.67
CA TYR A 240 8.07 -23.87 -7.99
C TYR A 240 7.52 -22.95 -9.07
N THR A 241 8.22 -22.90 -10.21
CA THR A 241 7.75 -22.20 -11.41
C THR A 241 7.73 -23.19 -12.56
N ALA A 242 6.53 -23.59 -12.99
CA ALA A 242 6.36 -24.35 -14.22
C ALA A 242 6.43 -23.38 -15.40
N VAL A 243 7.34 -23.59 -16.35
CA VAL A 243 7.50 -22.75 -17.54
C VAL A 243 7.18 -23.56 -18.79
N LYS A 244 6.37 -23.00 -19.69
CA LYS A 244 6.02 -23.62 -20.96
C LYS A 244 7.11 -23.34 -21.99
N ILE A 245 7.84 -24.36 -22.42
CA ILE A 245 8.91 -24.30 -23.42
C ILE A 245 8.59 -25.29 -24.53
N ALA A 246 8.43 -24.79 -25.77
CA ALA A 246 8.10 -25.61 -26.94
C ALA A 246 6.89 -26.54 -26.74
N GLY A 247 5.85 -26.07 -26.05
CA GLY A 247 4.62 -26.84 -25.79
C GLY A 247 4.69 -27.82 -24.61
N VAL A 248 5.83 -27.93 -23.94
CA VAL A 248 6.01 -28.77 -22.74
C VAL A 248 6.21 -27.89 -21.50
N TRP A 249 5.51 -28.21 -20.41
CA TRP A 249 5.70 -27.53 -19.13
C TRP A 249 6.91 -28.11 -18.41
N LYS A 250 7.87 -27.30 -17.97
CA LYS A 250 9.03 -27.74 -17.20
C LYS A 250 8.96 -27.18 -15.79
N ILE A 251 9.21 -28.01 -14.78
CA ILE A 251 9.20 -27.65 -13.35
C ILE A 251 10.60 -27.76 -12.78
#